data_AF-A0A524ESZ2-F1
#
_entry.id   AF-A0A524ESZ2-F1
#
_cell.length_a   1.000
_cell.length_b   1.000
_cell.length_c   1.000
_cell.angle_alpha   90.00
_cell.angle_beta   90.00
_cell.angle_gamma   90.00
#
_symmetry.space_group_name_H-M   'P 1'
#
loop_
_entity.id
_entity.type
_entity.pdbx_description
1 polymer ?
#
loop_
_entity_poly.entity_id
_entity_poly.type
_entity_poly.pdbx_seq_one_letter_code
_entity_poly.pdbx_strand_id
1 'polypeptide(L)'
;MVRIDLSDIKDLFDSDINSKELVNRLVAILEKSESIETRLGLLEILNEYNLQHSSFFKIFENHLISDAQEEIRILAAEIILRNFVEEGLDALEWTINNDPSPLVLGRVYNLIKELNSSYMLILESILFEKFKII
;
A
#
# COMPACT_ATOMS: atom_id res chain seq x y z
N MET A 1 0.52 -7.35 -24.76
CA MET A 1 1.10 -6.55 -23.67
C MET A 1 0.70 -5.11 -23.90
N VAL A 2 -0.27 -4.60 -23.14
CA VAL A 2 -0.65 -3.17 -23.21
C VAL A 2 0.44 -2.41 -22.48
N ARG A 3 1.26 -1.64 -23.22
CA ARG A 3 2.15 -0.66 -22.59
C ARG A 3 1.27 0.51 -22.21
N ILE A 4 1.15 0.74 -20.92
CA ILE A 4 0.42 1.89 -20.39
C ILE A 4 1.47 2.95 -20.14
N ASP A 5 1.29 4.10 -20.77
CA ASP A 5 2.15 5.24 -20.53
C ASP A 5 1.72 5.90 -19.20
N LEU A 6 2.66 6.00 -18.25
CA LEU A 6 2.39 6.64 -16.96
C LEU A 6 2.09 8.14 -17.12
N SER A 7 2.48 8.76 -18.25
CA SER A 7 2.13 10.15 -18.55
C SER A 7 0.64 10.32 -18.85
N ASP A 8 0.03 9.40 -19.60
CA ASP A 8 -1.42 9.40 -19.87
C ASP A 8 -2.25 9.31 -18.57
N ILE A 9 -1.68 8.68 -17.54
CA ILE A 9 -2.33 8.54 -16.23
C ILE A 9 -2.30 9.85 -15.44
N LYS A 10 -1.18 10.58 -15.49
CA LYS A 10 -1.07 11.89 -14.83
C LYS A 10 -2.08 12.90 -15.39
N ASP A 11 -2.27 12.90 -16.71
CA ASP A 11 -3.26 13.76 -17.36
C ASP A 11 -4.71 13.44 -16.93
N LEU A 12 -5.02 12.18 -16.60
CA LEU A 12 -6.33 11.79 -16.09
C LEU A 12 -6.59 12.31 -14.67
N PHE A 13 -5.57 12.30 -13.81
CA PHE A 13 -5.67 12.82 -12.45
C PHE A 13 -5.99 14.32 -12.40
N ASP A 14 -5.53 15.09 -13.39
CA ASP A 14 -5.78 16.54 -13.47
C ASP A 14 -7.22 16.90 -13.91
N SER A 15 -7.98 15.93 -14.44
CA SER A 15 -9.31 16.16 -15.01
C SER A 15 -10.48 15.87 -14.06
N ASP A 16 -10.45 14.74 -13.34
CA ASP A 16 -11.37 14.41 -12.23
C ASP A 16 -10.84 13.22 -11.42
N ILE A 17 -10.03 13.56 -10.43
CA ILE A 17 -9.30 12.63 -9.54
C ILE A 17 -10.21 11.71 -8.72
N ASN A 18 -11.47 12.09 -8.51
CA ASN A 18 -12.43 11.34 -7.71
C ASN A 18 -13.49 10.63 -8.56
N SER A 19 -13.36 10.67 -9.90
CA SER A 19 -14.29 9.94 -10.75
C SER A 19 -14.15 8.44 -10.50
N LYS A 20 -15.28 7.78 -10.20
CA LYS A 20 -15.37 6.32 -10.06
C LYS A 20 -14.78 5.60 -11.28
N GLU A 21 -14.83 6.23 -12.45
CA GLU A 21 -14.24 5.72 -13.69
C GLU A 21 -12.71 5.69 -13.63
N LEU A 22 -12.05 6.73 -13.13
CA LEU A 22 -10.60 6.75 -12.95
C LEU A 22 -10.15 5.65 -11.98
N VAL A 23 -10.81 5.54 -10.83
CA VAL A 23 -10.52 4.48 -9.83
C VAL A 23 -10.62 3.10 -10.48
N ASN A 24 -11.73 2.81 -11.17
CA ASN A 24 -11.93 1.52 -11.83
C ASN A 24 -10.88 1.22 -12.91
N ARG A 25 -10.45 2.23 -13.67
CA ARG A 25 -9.41 2.08 -14.68
C ARG A 25 -8.07 1.74 -14.03
N LEU A 26 -7.69 2.45 -12.97
CA LEU A 26 -6.44 2.23 -12.26
C LEU A 26 -6.39 0.85 -11.59
N VAL A 27 -7.47 0.43 -10.94
CA VAL A 27 -7.64 -0.93 -10.41
C VAL A 27 -7.42 -1.95 -11.52
N ALA A 28 -8.11 -1.81 -12.64
CA ALA A 28 -8.03 -2.76 -13.76
C ALA A 28 -6.62 -2.84 -14.37
N ILE A 29 -5.85 -1.75 -14.32
CA ILE A 29 -4.46 -1.72 -14.77
C ILE A 29 -3.57 -2.47 -13.79
N LEU A 30 -3.68 -2.15 -12.49
CA LEU A 30 -2.86 -2.76 -11.44
C LEU A 30 -3.09 -4.27 -11.35
N GLU A 31 -4.34 -4.71 -11.34
CA GLU A 31 -4.70 -6.13 -11.23
C GLU A 31 -4.25 -6.98 -12.42
N LYS A 32 -4.08 -6.37 -13.60
CA LYS A 32 -3.70 -7.07 -14.84
C LYS A 32 -2.22 -6.91 -15.18
N SER A 33 -1.48 -6.10 -14.44
CA SER A 33 -0.08 -5.80 -14.76
C SER A 33 0.85 -6.86 -14.21
N GLU A 34 1.53 -7.58 -15.10
CA GLU A 34 2.65 -8.47 -14.73
C GLU A 34 3.95 -7.70 -14.46
N SER A 35 4.08 -6.45 -14.94
CA SER A 35 5.28 -5.61 -14.74
C SER A 35 5.29 -5.00 -13.34
N ILE A 36 6.37 -5.27 -12.59
CA ILE A 36 6.65 -4.65 -11.30
C ILE A 36 6.80 -3.13 -11.45
N GLU A 37 7.44 -2.66 -12.52
CA GLU A 37 7.68 -1.24 -12.78
C GLU A 37 6.38 -0.48 -12.97
N THR A 38 5.42 -1.06 -13.71
CA THR A 38 4.09 -0.48 -13.86
C THR A 38 3.35 -0.44 -12.52
N ARG A 39 3.38 -1.51 -11.72
CA ARG A 39 2.71 -1.52 -10.42
C ARG A 39 3.34 -0.53 -9.43
N LEU A 40 4.67 -0.47 -9.36
CA LEU A 40 5.41 0.49 -8.54
C LEU A 40 5.06 1.93 -8.93
N GLY A 41 5.24 2.29 -10.21
CA GLY A 41 5.01 3.66 -10.67
C GLY A 41 3.57 4.13 -10.46
N LEU A 42 2.60 3.22 -10.57
CA LEU A 42 1.20 3.51 -10.29
C LEU A 42 0.92 3.74 -8.80
N LEU A 43 1.49 2.91 -7.92
CA LEU A 43 1.36 3.09 -6.48
C LEU A 43 2.03 4.38 -6.01
N GLU A 44 3.18 4.73 -6.59
CA GLU A 44 3.87 6.01 -6.34
C GLU A 44 3.01 7.20 -6.77
N ILE A 45 2.45 7.17 -7.99
CA ILE A 45 1.51 8.20 -8.45
C ILE A 45 0.32 8.30 -7.49
N LEU A 46 -0.32 7.19 -7.15
CA LEU A 46 -1.46 7.19 -6.23
C LEU A 46 -1.12 7.79 -4.85
N ASN A 47 0.10 7.58 -4.37
CA ASN A 47 0.59 8.16 -3.12
C ASN A 47 0.83 9.68 -3.25
N GLU A 48 1.40 10.15 -4.36
CA GLU A 48 1.70 11.58 -4.60
C GLU A 48 0.46 12.47 -4.53
N TYR A 49 -0.69 11.98 -5.01
CA TYR A 49 -1.92 12.76 -5.00
C TYR A 49 -2.63 12.78 -3.63
N ASN A 50 -2.04 12.18 -2.59
CA ASN A 50 -2.56 12.12 -1.21
C ASN A 50 -4.05 11.75 -1.14
N LEU A 51 -4.44 10.76 -1.95
CA LEU A 51 -5.83 10.39 -2.14
C LEU A 51 -6.34 9.57 -0.98
N GLN A 52 -6.67 10.21 0.14
CA GLN A 52 -7.30 9.61 1.33
C GLN A 52 -8.76 9.19 1.09
N HIS A 53 -9.12 8.82 -0.14
CA HIS A 53 -10.43 8.29 -0.45
C HIS A 53 -10.42 6.78 -0.22
N SER A 54 -11.36 6.27 0.56
CA SER A 54 -11.46 4.84 0.92
C SER A 54 -11.52 3.90 -0.29
N SER A 55 -11.93 4.41 -1.47
CA SER A 55 -11.88 3.62 -2.71
C SER A 55 -10.47 3.22 -3.14
N PHE A 56 -9.44 3.97 -2.74
CA PHE A 56 -8.04 3.63 -3.03
C PHE A 56 -7.43 2.71 -1.97
N PHE A 57 -7.94 2.73 -0.74
CA PHE A 57 -7.47 1.83 0.33
C PHE A 57 -7.46 0.37 -0.13
N LYS A 58 -8.54 -0.09 -0.76
CA LYS A 58 -8.64 -1.49 -1.22
C LYS A 58 -7.54 -1.88 -2.22
N ILE A 59 -7.06 -0.92 -3.01
CA ILE A 59 -5.94 -1.13 -3.94
C ILE A 59 -4.67 -1.42 -3.14
N PHE A 60 -4.36 -0.56 -2.18
CA PHE A 60 -3.16 -0.71 -1.35
C PHE A 60 -3.24 -1.97 -0.50
N GLU A 61 -4.40 -2.28 0.09
CA GLU A 61 -4.61 -3.50 0.85
C GLU A 61 -4.34 -4.74 0.00
N ASN A 62 -4.92 -4.83 -1.20
CA ASN A 62 -4.70 -6.00 -2.05
C ASN A 62 -3.21 -6.20 -2.39
N HIS A 63 -2.49 -5.12 -2.67
CA HIS A 63 -1.06 -5.19 -2.98
C HIS A 63 -0.23 -5.56 -1.75
N LEU A 64 -0.55 -5.00 -0.58
CA LEU A 64 0.09 -5.35 0.68
C LEU A 64 -0.04 -6.84 1.00
N ILE A 65 -1.24 -7.41 0.81
CA ILE A 65 -1.53 -8.78 1.24
C ILE A 65 -1.07 -9.83 0.22
N SER A 66 -1.12 -9.52 -1.08
CA SER A 66 -1.05 -10.55 -2.12
C SER A 66 -0.03 -10.32 -3.25
N ASP A 67 0.63 -9.15 -3.32
CA ASP A 67 1.63 -8.95 -4.39
C ASP A 67 2.83 -9.87 -4.20
N ALA A 68 3.28 -10.47 -5.29
CA ALA A 68 4.43 -11.37 -5.29
C ALA A 68 5.75 -10.66 -4.97
N GLN A 69 5.86 -9.37 -5.24
CA GLN A 69 7.10 -8.60 -5.11
C GLN A 69 7.17 -7.88 -3.77
N GLU A 70 8.28 -8.04 -3.05
CA GLU A 70 8.47 -7.50 -1.70
C GLU A 70 8.43 -5.96 -1.71
N GLU A 71 9.00 -5.34 -2.75
CA GLU A 71 9.06 -3.90 -2.95
C GLU A 71 7.66 -3.28 -3.05
N ILE A 72 6.74 -3.96 -3.73
CA ILE A 72 5.34 -3.53 -3.85
C ILE A 72 4.66 -3.60 -2.48
N ARG A 73 4.83 -4.71 -1.75
CA ARG A 73 4.23 -4.87 -0.42
C ARG A 73 4.76 -3.83 0.57
N ILE A 74 6.06 -3.50 0.51
CA ILE A 74 6.67 -2.45 1.31
C ILE A 74 6.06 -1.08 1.00
N LEU A 75 5.94 -0.72 -0.28
CA LEU A 75 5.35 0.55 -0.68
C LEU A 75 3.88 0.64 -0.24
N ALA A 76 3.11 -0.43 -0.41
CA ALA A 76 1.72 -0.49 0.04
C ALA A 76 1.60 -0.32 1.57
N ALA A 77 2.48 -0.95 2.35
CA ALA A 77 2.53 -0.77 3.80
C ALA A 77 2.84 0.67 4.20
N GLU A 78 3.80 1.32 3.52
CA GLU A 78 4.16 2.71 3.76
C GLU A 78 2.98 3.65 3.49
N ILE A 79 2.27 3.46 2.38
CA ILE A 79 1.09 4.26 2.02
C ILE A 79 -0.02 4.06 3.06
N ILE A 80 -0.31 2.83 3.46
CA ILE A 80 -1.34 2.52 4.45
C ILE A 80 -0.99 3.15 5.81
N LEU A 81 0.23 2.96 6.31
CA LEU A 81 0.65 3.51 7.60
C LEU A 81 0.57 5.04 7.66
N ARG A 82 0.84 5.73 6.54
CA ARG A 82 0.83 7.21 6.50
C ARG A 82 -0.56 7.80 6.28
N ASN A 83 -1.38 7.16 5.46
CA ASN A 83 -2.60 7.76 4.93
C ASN A 83 -3.89 7.05 5.37
N PHE A 84 -3.81 5.77 5.76
CA PHE A 84 -4.96 4.91 6.02
C PHE A 84 -4.79 4.06 7.28
N VAL A 85 -3.99 4.48 8.25
CA VAL A 85 -3.61 3.60 9.37
C VAL A 85 -4.82 3.07 10.16
N GLU A 86 -5.87 3.88 10.31
CA GLU A 86 -7.12 3.47 10.96
C GLU A 86 -7.85 2.39 10.15
N GLU A 87 -8.04 2.62 8.84
CA GLU A 87 -8.72 1.68 7.94
C GLU A 87 -7.89 0.41 7.69
N GLY A 88 -6.56 0.53 7.73
CA GLY A 88 -5.61 -0.51 7.40
C GLY A 88 -5.05 -1.31 8.57
N LEU A 89 -5.57 -1.11 9.79
CA LEU A 89 -5.08 -1.85 10.97
C LEU A 89 -5.10 -3.37 10.75
N ASP A 90 -6.22 -3.91 10.27
CA ASP A 90 -6.37 -5.35 10.06
C ASP A 90 -5.38 -5.88 9.00
N ALA A 91 -5.16 -5.10 7.93
CA ALA A 91 -4.22 -5.47 6.88
C ALA A 91 -2.76 -5.42 7.37
N LEU A 92 -2.41 -4.43 8.19
CA LEU A 92 -1.09 -4.30 8.80
C LEU A 92 -0.84 -5.40 9.83
N GLU A 93 -1.82 -5.73 10.67
CA GLU A 93 -1.76 -6.86 11.60
C GLU A 93 -1.57 -8.17 10.83
N TRP A 94 -2.36 -8.41 9.78
CA TRP A 94 -2.21 -9.60 8.96
C TRP A 94 -0.81 -9.68 8.37
N THR A 95 -0.29 -8.58 7.83
CA THR A 95 1.07 -8.50 7.26
C THR A 95 2.12 -8.83 8.32
N ILE A 96 2.03 -8.20 9.49
CA ILE A 96 2.94 -8.47 10.61
C ILE A 96 2.92 -9.95 10.92
N ASN A 97 1.75 -10.59 10.97
CA ASN A 97 1.60 -11.99 11.35
C ASN A 97 2.01 -12.99 10.25
N ASN A 98 1.76 -12.68 8.98
CA ASN A 98 1.76 -13.68 7.90
C ASN A 98 2.75 -13.40 6.76
N ASP A 99 3.29 -12.20 6.59
CA ASP A 99 4.23 -11.94 5.48
C ASP A 99 5.47 -12.82 5.63
N PRO A 100 5.86 -13.59 4.60
CA PRO A 100 7.00 -14.50 4.68
C PRO A 100 8.35 -13.78 4.56
N SER A 101 8.36 -12.53 4.10
CA SER A 101 9.60 -11.80 3.82
C SER A 101 10.13 -11.09 5.08
N PRO A 102 11.35 -11.42 5.53
CA PRO A 102 12.01 -10.66 6.58
C PRO A 102 12.26 -9.20 6.18
N LEU A 103 12.41 -8.92 4.87
CA LEU A 103 12.61 -7.57 4.36
C LEU A 103 11.34 -6.73 4.54
N VAL A 104 10.19 -7.26 4.16
CA VAL A 104 8.89 -6.58 4.37
C VAL A 104 8.66 -6.33 5.86
N LEU A 105 8.81 -7.36 6.70
CA LEU A 105 8.61 -7.23 8.15
C LEU A 105 9.55 -6.21 8.79
N GLY A 106 10.84 -6.21 8.40
CA GLY A 106 11.82 -5.24 8.90
C GLY A 106 11.50 -3.80 8.48
N ARG A 107 10.97 -3.60 7.27
CA ARG A 107 10.53 -2.28 6.80
C ARG A 107 9.27 -1.82 7.54
N VAL A 108 8.26 -2.69 7.69
CA VAL A 108 7.04 -2.40 8.46
C VAL A 108 7.38 -2.01 9.89
N TYR A 109 8.28 -2.73 10.56
CA TYR A 109 8.78 -2.39 11.89
C TYR A 109 9.36 -0.98 11.97
N ASN A 110 10.24 -0.62 11.04
CA ASN A 110 10.85 0.72 11.02
C ASN A 110 9.80 1.81 10.79
N LEU A 111 8.87 1.58 9.87
CA LEU A 111 7.78 2.53 9.58
C LEU A 111 6.86 2.74 10.79
N ILE A 112 6.54 1.68 11.53
CA ILE A 112 5.76 1.78 12.77
C ILE A 112 6.48 2.64 13.81
N LYS A 113 7.79 2.51 13.96
CA LYS A 113 8.57 3.33 14.90
C LYS A 113 8.63 4.81 14.55
N GLU A 114 8.41 5.15 13.29
CA GLU A 114 8.35 6.52 12.81
C GLU A 114 6.93 7.11 12.95
N LEU A 115 5.93 6.29 13.29
CA LEU A 115 4.54 6.69 13.36
C LEU A 115 4.25 7.51 14.63
N ASN A 116 3.81 8.75 14.47
CA ASN A 116 3.43 9.60 15.59
C ASN A 116 1.91 9.54 15.85
N SER A 117 1.39 8.35 16.20
CA SER A 117 -0.04 8.16 16.51
C SER A 117 -0.27 7.05 17.55
N SER A 118 -1.46 7.00 18.15
CA SER A 118 -1.84 5.92 19.09
C SER A 118 -1.83 4.53 18.44
N TYR A 119 -1.99 4.45 17.11
CA TYR A 119 -1.91 3.20 16.37
C TYR A 119 -0.51 2.57 16.41
N MET A 120 0.54 3.37 16.65
CA MET A 120 1.89 2.87 16.86
C MET A 120 1.92 1.84 18.00
N LEU A 121 1.30 2.17 19.14
CA LEU A 121 1.31 1.29 20.32
C LEU A 121 0.60 -0.04 20.05
N ILE A 122 -0.47 -0.01 19.26
CA ILE A 122 -1.23 -1.22 18.87
C ILE A 122 -0.39 -2.11 17.97
N LEU A 123 0.23 -1.53 16.94
CA LEU A 123 1.06 -2.29 16.00
C LEU A 123 2.36 -2.78 16.64
N GLU A 124 2.94 -2.01 17.55
CA GLU A 124 4.08 -2.44 18.37
C GLU A 124 3.70 -3.61 19.27
N SER A 125 2.53 -3.61 19.91
CA SER A 125 2.12 -4.75 20.74
C SER A 125 1.99 -6.04 19.92
N ILE A 126 1.44 -5.95 18.71
CA ILE A 126 1.33 -7.10 17.78
C ILE A 126 2.72 -7.61 17.39
N LEU A 127 3.65 -6.72 17.05
CA LEU A 127 5.05 -7.09 16.75
C LEU A 127 5.72 -7.78 17.93
N PHE A 128 5.55 -7.26 19.15
CA PHE A 128 6.09 -7.85 20.38
C PHE A 128 5.54 -9.26 20.60
N GLU A 129 4.23 -9.46 20.43
CA GLU A 129 3.59 -10.76 20.58
C GLU A 129 4.09 -11.77 19.54
N LYS A 130 4.23 -11.37 18.27
CA LYS A 130 4.74 -12.24 17.20
C LYS A 130 6.16 -12.70 17.48
N PHE A 131 7.06 -11.77 17.78
CA PHE A 131 8.48 -12.08 17.88
C PHE A 131 8.89 -12.56 19.27
N LYS A 132 7.99 -12.51 20.27
CA LYS A 132 8.27 -12.86 21.67
C LYS A 132 9.60 -12.30 22.13
N ILE A 133 9.83 -11.01 21.87
CA ILE A 133 11.06 -10.35 22.31
C ILE A 133 10.95 -10.21 23.83
N ILE A 134 11.57 -11.16 24.55
CA ILE A 134 11.75 -11.19 26.01
C ILE A 134 13.02 -10.41 26.35
#